data_AF-A0A1V4PDP0-F1
#
_entry.id   AF-A0A1V4PDP0-F1
#
_cell.length_a   1.000
_cell.length_b   1.000
_cell.length_c   1.000
_cell.angle_alpha   90.00
_cell.angle_beta   90.00
_cell.angle_gamma   90.00
#
_symmetry.space_group_name_H-M   'P 1'
#
loop_
_entity.id
_entity.type
_entity.pdbx_description
1 polymer ?
#
loop_
_entity_poly.entity_id
_entity_poly.type
_entity_poly.pdbx_seq_one_letter_code
_entity_poly.pdbx_strand_id
1 'polypeptide(L)'
;MSTATDGYRPSGIPQPDDEARISEAVREIAEQRAFIEQAKGMLMLIYGLDEHAAFDLLRWQSQQHNVKLRLLAEQVVKDISELVKRKPLQNRLDHDKVLLTAHQRVATVARRQRDGQSKTDA
;
A
#
# COMPACT_ATOMS: atom_id res chain seq x y z
N MET A 1 40.93 -23.37 47.22
CA MET A 1 39.48 -23.25 46.94
C MET A 1 39.30 -22.20 45.86
N SER A 2 39.36 -22.62 44.60
CA SER A 2 39.19 -21.77 43.41
C SER A 2 37.81 -22.08 42.84
N THR A 3 36.84 -21.18 43.01
CA THR A 3 35.53 -21.31 42.35
C THR A 3 35.56 -20.53 41.05
N ALA A 4 35.46 -21.33 39.99
CA ALA A 4 35.45 -20.96 38.61
C ALA A 4 34.29 -20.00 38.27
N THR A 5 34.59 -19.08 37.36
CA THR A 5 33.73 -18.54 36.30
C THR A 5 32.32 -19.11 36.25
N ASP A 6 31.33 -18.31 36.66
CA ASP A 6 29.95 -18.51 36.23
C ASP A 6 29.62 -17.49 35.14
N GLY A 7 28.97 -18.00 34.11
CA GLY A 7 28.90 -17.44 32.78
C GLY A 7 28.06 -16.18 32.69
N TYR A 8 28.67 -15.12 32.18
CA TYR A 8 27.92 -14.05 31.52
C TYR A 8 27.28 -14.63 30.25
N ARG A 9 26.00 -15.00 30.32
CA ARG A 9 25.17 -15.29 29.14
C ARG A 9 24.52 -13.98 28.70
N PRO A 10 24.92 -13.36 27.56
CA PRO A 10 24.22 -12.20 27.05
C PRO A 10 22.79 -12.59 26.64
N SER A 11 21.82 -11.83 27.14
CA SER A 11 20.40 -11.99 26.85
C SER A 11 20.10 -11.70 25.38
N GLY A 12 19.60 -12.73 24.69
CA GLY A 12 18.55 -12.62 23.67
C GLY A 12 18.95 -12.09 22.29
N ILE A 13 19.71 -12.87 21.51
CA ILE A 13 19.53 -12.79 20.05
C ILE A 13 18.10 -13.30 19.77
N PRO A 14 17.25 -12.53 19.06
CA PRO A 14 15.94 -13.01 18.63
C PRO A 14 16.11 -14.39 17.98
N GLN A 15 15.33 -15.39 18.40
CA GLN A 15 15.40 -16.67 17.72
C GLN A 15 14.88 -16.49 16.29
N PRO A 16 15.42 -17.21 15.30
CA PRO A 16 14.95 -17.14 13.91
C PRO A 16 13.42 -17.33 13.78
N ASP A 17 12.84 -18.10 14.71
CA ASP A 17 11.40 -18.35 14.80
C ASP A 17 10.59 -17.11 15.23
N ASP A 18 11.16 -16.21 16.03
CA ASP A 18 10.53 -14.95 16.41
C ASP A 18 10.52 -13.97 15.23
N GLU A 19 11.63 -13.88 14.49
CA GLU A 19 11.71 -13.07 13.27
C GLU A 19 10.73 -13.57 12.19
N ALA A 20 10.64 -14.89 12.01
CA ALA A 20 9.69 -15.50 11.08
C ALA A 20 8.23 -15.23 11.49
N ARG A 21 7.89 -15.35 12.79
CA ARG A 21 6.53 -15.07 13.30
C ARG A 21 6.17 -13.59 13.21
N ILE A 22 7.11 -12.69 13.49
CA ILE A 22 6.91 -11.25 13.33
C ILE A 22 6.73 -10.91 11.85
N SER A 23 7.55 -11.47 10.96
CA SER A 23 7.42 -11.28 9.52
C SER A 23 6.06 -11.77 9.00
N GLU A 24 5.58 -12.92 9.48
CA GLU A 24 4.26 -13.44 9.11
C GLU A 24 3.14 -12.52 9.60
N ALA A 25 3.18 -12.07 10.86
CA ALA A 25 2.19 -11.14 11.40
C ALA A 25 2.19 -9.78 10.69
N VAL A 26 3.37 -9.25 10.34
CA VAL A 26 3.50 -8.02 9.53
C VAL A 26 2.92 -8.23 8.13
N ARG A 27 3.17 -9.39 7.51
CA ARG A 27 2.60 -9.72 6.19
C ARG A 27 1.08 -9.82 6.28
N GLU A 28 0.55 -10.46 7.31
CA GLU A 28 -0.89 -10.57 7.53
C GLU A 28 -1.54 -9.19 7.73
N ILE A 29 -0.91 -8.29 8.51
CA ILE A 29 -1.38 -6.91 8.68
C ILE A 29 -1.30 -6.11 7.37
N ALA A 30 -0.25 -6.31 6.58
CA ALA A 30 -0.08 -5.65 5.29
C ALA A 30 -1.13 -6.12 4.27
N GLU A 31 -1.37 -7.43 4.19
CA GLU A 31 -2.42 -8.05 3.37
C GLU A 31 -3.81 -7.57 3.82
N GLN A 32 -4.03 -7.43 5.13
CA GLN A 32 -5.29 -6.90 5.69
C GLN A 32 -5.53 -5.41 5.33
N ARG A 33 -4.48 -4.60 5.20
CA ARG A 33 -4.58 -3.18 4.78
C ARG A 33 -4.70 -3.01 3.28
N ALA A 34 -4.24 -3.99 2.49
CA ALA A 34 -4.19 -3.90 1.03
C ALA A 34 -5.55 -3.58 0.40
N PHE A 35 -6.63 -4.21 0.85
CA PHE A 35 -7.97 -3.98 0.29
C PHE A 35 -8.51 -2.58 0.58
N ILE A 36 -8.16 -1.98 1.72
CA ILE A 36 -8.58 -0.62 2.05
C ILE A 36 -7.90 0.37 1.10
N GLU A 37 -6.60 0.22 0.87
CA GLU A 37 -5.85 1.08 -0.04
C GLU A 37 -6.28 0.89 -1.51
N GLN A 38 -6.56 -0.34 -1.93
CA GLN A 38 -7.13 -0.63 -3.25
C GLN A 38 -8.52 0.02 -3.43
N ALA A 39 -9.40 -0.15 -2.45
CA ALA A 39 -10.73 0.46 -2.47
C ALA A 39 -10.63 1.98 -2.55
N LYS A 40 -9.75 2.61 -1.74
CA LYS A 40 -9.49 4.06 -1.82
C LYS A 40 -9.08 4.47 -3.24
N GLY A 41 -8.08 3.82 -3.82
CA GLY A 41 -7.62 4.12 -5.18
C GLY A 41 -8.72 3.98 -6.25
N MET A 42 -9.56 2.96 -6.14
CA MET A 42 -10.73 2.79 -7.04
C MET A 42 -11.74 3.92 -6.86
N LEU A 43 -12.06 4.31 -5.64
CA LEU A 43 -12.98 5.41 -5.35
C LEU A 43 -12.43 6.76 -5.82
N MET A 44 -11.13 7.01 -5.66
CA MET A 44 -10.46 8.19 -6.19
C MET A 44 -10.62 8.27 -7.71
N LEU A 45 -10.43 7.15 -8.43
CA LEU A 45 -10.59 7.10 -9.89
C LEU A 45 -12.04 7.30 -10.33
N ILE A 46 -13.01 6.66 -9.66
CA ILE A 46 -14.42 6.67 -10.06
C ILE A 46 -15.10 7.99 -9.72
N TYR A 47 -14.81 8.55 -8.54
CA TYR A 47 -15.49 9.71 -8.00
C TYR A 47 -14.65 11.00 -8.04
N GLY A 48 -13.39 10.93 -8.48
CA GLY A 48 -12.49 12.09 -8.51
C GLY A 48 -12.12 12.61 -7.11
N LEU A 49 -12.13 11.72 -6.11
CA LEU A 49 -11.82 12.06 -4.72
C LEU A 49 -10.31 12.09 -4.47
N ASP A 50 -9.90 12.82 -3.45
CA ASP A 50 -8.58 12.65 -2.85
C ASP A 50 -8.53 11.44 -1.91
N GLU A 51 -7.35 11.13 -1.39
CA GLU A 51 -7.10 9.97 -0.54
C GLU A 51 -7.93 10.01 0.76
N HIS A 52 -8.05 11.20 1.38
CA HIS A 52 -8.75 11.36 2.65
C HIS A 52 -10.26 11.20 2.46
N ALA A 53 -10.84 11.86 1.47
CA ALA A 53 -12.25 11.77 1.15
C ALA A 53 -12.66 10.34 0.75
N ALA A 54 -11.82 9.62 0.00
CA ALA A 54 -12.07 8.23 -0.34
C ALA A 54 -12.08 7.31 0.91
N PHE A 55 -11.16 7.53 1.85
CA PHE A 55 -11.15 6.77 3.10
C PHE A 55 -12.33 7.12 4.00
N ASP A 56 -12.68 8.39 4.11
CA ASP A 56 -13.83 8.86 4.89
C ASP A 56 -15.14 8.29 4.36
N LEU A 57 -15.28 8.15 3.04
CA LEU A 57 -16.44 7.51 2.43
C LEU A 57 -16.57 6.03 2.85
N LEU A 58 -15.48 5.27 2.81
CA LEU A 58 -15.47 3.87 3.28
C LEU A 58 -15.77 3.78 4.77
N ARG A 59 -15.16 4.66 5.58
CA ARG A 59 -15.39 4.73 7.03
C ARG A 59 -16.84 5.04 7.34
N TRP A 60 -17.42 6.04 6.67
CA TRP A 60 -18.82 6.43 6.85
C TRP A 60 -19.74 5.24 6.56
N GLN A 61 -19.59 4.59 5.40
CA GLN A 61 -20.44 3.46 5.03
C GLN A 61 -20.30 2.30 6.03
N SER A 62 -19.06 1.96 6.42
CA SER A 62 -18.76 0.93 7.41
C SER A 62 -19.48 1.19 8.74
N GLN A 63 -19.50 2.44 9.20
CA GLN A 63 -20.19 2.85 10.42
C GLN A 63 -21.70 2.84 10.27
N GLN A 64 -22.23 3.35 9.15
CA GLN A 64 -23.68 3.38 8.88
C GLN A 64 -24.30 1.97 8.91
N HIS A 65 -23.54 0.95 8.50
CA HIS A 65 -24.02 -0.43 8.43
C HIS A 65 -23.45 -1.35 9.51
N ASN A 66 -22.64 -0.83 10.43
CA ASN A 66 -21.93 -1.61 11.45
C ASN A 66 -21.18 -2.84 10.85
N VAL A 67 -20.52 -2.65 9.72
CA VAL A 67 -19.72 -3.67 9.04
C VAL A 67 -18.25 -3.36 9.23
N LYS A 68 -17.42 -4.38 9.41
CA LYS A 68 -15.96 -4.21 9.48
C LYS A 68 -15.46 -3.53 8.19
N LEU A 69 -14.79 -2.39 8.34
CA LEU A 69 -14.24 -1.59 7.22
C LEU A 69 -13.47 -2.43 6.20
N ARG A 70 -12.70 -3.42 6.67
CA ARG A 70 -11.97 -4.35 5.82
C ARG A 70 -12.89 -5.17 4.90
N LEU A 71 -13.94 -5.77 5.45
CA LEU A 71 -14.89 -6.58 4.69
C LEU A 71 -15.64 -5.73 3.67
N LEU A 72 -15.99 -4.50 4.06
CA LEU A 72 -16.57 -3.54 3.14
C LEU A 72 -15.60 -3.23 1.99
N ALA A 73 -14.34 -2.89 2.28
CA ALA A 73 -13.35 -2.55 1.27
C ALA A 73 -13.09 -3.71 0.31
N GLU A 74 -12.96 -4.94 0.83
CA GLU A 74 -12.83 -6.17 0.05
C GLU A 74 -14.01 -6.36 -0.91
N GLN A 75 -15.24 -6.21 -0.41
CA GLN A 75 -16.45 -6.34 -1.21
C GLN A 75 -16.55 -5.25 -2.29
N VAL A 76 -16.21 -4.00 -1.95
CA VAL A 76 -16.16 -2.88 -2.90
C VAL A 76 -15.18 -3.16 -4.03
N VAL A 77 -13.96 -3.62 -3.72
CA VAL A 77 -12.95 -3.98 -4.72
C VAL A 77 -13.47 -5.08 -5.65
N LYS A 78 -14.10 -6.12 -5.09
CA LYS A 78 -14.68 -7.22 -5.86
C LYS A 78 -15.76 -6.72 -6.82
N ASP A 79 -16.75 -5.99 -6.32
CA ASP A 79 -17.91 -5.55 -7.09
C ASP A 79 -17.53 -4.57 -8.20
N ILE A 80 -16.64 -3.62 -7.91
CA ILE A 80 -16.11 -2.69 -8.92
C ILE A 80 -15.32 -3.45 -9.99
N SER A 81 -14.48 -4.41 -9.58
CA SER A 81 -13.70 -5.21 -10.53
C SER A 81 -14.61 -6.02 -11.47
N GLU A 82 -15.66 -6.63 -10.94
CA GLU A 82 -16.66 -7.35 -11.74
C GLU A 82 -17.48 -6.41 -12.63
N LEU A 83 -17.79 -5.20 -12.16
CA LEU A 83 -18.48 -4.19 -12.94
C LEU A 83 -17.62 -3.74 -14.14
N VAL A 84 -16.36 -3.39 -13.92
CA VAL A 84 -15.44 -2.92 -14.98
C VAL A 84 -15.16 -4.02 -16.01
N LYS A 85 -15.09 -5.28 -15.60
CA LYS A 85 -14.98 -6.42 -16.53
C LYS A 85 -16.17 -6.51 -17.48
N ARG A 86 -17.38 -6.30 -16.98
CA ARG A 86 -18.63 -6.36 -17.77
C ARG A 86 -18.83 -5.11 -18.62
N LYS A 87 -18.50 -3.95 -18.06
CA LYS A 87 -18.64 -2.65 -18.70
C LYS A 87 -17.35 -1.85 -18.48
N PRO A 88 -16.41 -1.90 -19.43
CA PRO A 88 -15.17 -1.17 -19.34
C PRO A 88 -15.43 0.33 -19.12
N LEU A 89 -14.54 0.98 -18.37
CA LEU A 89 -14.60 2.42 -18.16
C LEU A 89 -14.63 3.16 -19.50
N GLN A 90 -15.45 4.21 -19.55
CA GLN A 90 -15.40 5.15 -20.67
C GLN A 90 -13.99 5.77 -20.72
N ASN A 91 -13.48 6.05 -21.91
CA ASN A 91 -12.16 6.66 -22.13
C ASN A 91 -10.95 5.78 -21.73
N ARG A 92 -11.09 4.45 -21.78
CA ARG A 92 -9.95 3.52 -21.59
C ARG A 92 -8.71 3.91 -22.40
N LEU A 93 -8.88 4.37 -23.64
CA LEU A 93 -7.75 4.79 -24.50
C LEU A 93 -6.95 5.97 -23.91
N ASP A 94 -7.61 6.92 -23.25
CA ASP A 94 -6.93 8.05 -22.60
C ASP A 94 -6.14 7.57 -21.37
N HIS A 95 -6.75 6.70 -20.58
CA HIS A 95 -6.08 6.06 -19.44
C HIS A 95 -4.87 5.22 -19.89
N ASP A 96 -5.03 4.43 -20.96
CA ASP A 96 -3.96 3.61 -21.53
C ASP A 96 -2.80 4.50 -21.99
N LYS A 97 -3.08 5.61 -22.68
CA LYS A 97 -2.03 6.56 -23.07
C LYS A 97 -1.29 7.13 -21.87
N VAL A 98 -2.00 7.53 -20.82
CA VAL A 98 -1.39 8.04 -19.59
C VAL A 98 -0.47 6.99 -18.96
N LEU A 99 -0.94 5.73 -18.86
CA LEU A 99 -0.18 4.62 -18.31
C LEU A 99 1.07 4.32 -19.16
N LEU A 100 0.89 4.11 -20.47
CA LEU A 100 1.94 3.71 -21.39
C LEU A 100 3.04 4.77 -21.54
N THR A 101 2.74 6.04 -21.25
CA THR A 101 3.72 7.14 -21.32
C THR A 101 4.26 7.58 -19.96
N ALA A 102 3.83 6.96 -18.85
CA ALA A 102 4.22 7.39 -17.50
C ALA A 102 5.75 7.36 -17.26
N HIS A 103 6.42 6.33 -17.77
CA HIS A 103 7.87 6.16 -17.67
C HIS A 103 8.65 7.34 -18.29
N GLN A 104 8.12 7.97 -19.34
CA GLN A 104 8.75 9.12 -20.01
C GLN A 104 8.75 10.36 -19.10
N ARG A 105 7.65 10.58 -18.37
CA ARG A 105 7.54 11.67 -17.38
C ARG A 105 8.50 11.46 -16.21
N VAL A 106 8.58 10.24 -15.69
CA VAL A 106 9.52 9.87 -14.61
C VAL A 106 10.98 10.04 -15.06
N ALA A 107 11.34 9.56 -16.26
CA ALA A 107 12.70 9.70 -16.80
C ALA A 107 13.09 11.18 -16.98
N THR A 108 12.14 12.04 -17.35
CA THR A 108 12.35 13.49 -17.45
C THR A 108 12.64 14.12 -16.08
N VAL A 109 11.88 13.74 -15.05
CA VAL A 109 12.11 14.21 -13.67
C VAL A 109 13.48 13.74 -13.14
N ALA A 110 13.82 12.46 -13.35
CA ALA A 110 15.08 11.89 -12.91
C ALA A 110 16.31 12.53 -13.58
N ARG A 111 16.21 12.90 -14.87
CA ARG A 111 17.27 13.66 -15.56
C ARG A 111 17.49 15.04 -14.92
N ARG A 112 16.42 15.79 -14.67
CA ARG A 112 16.50 17.12 -14.00
C ARG A 112 17.14 17.04 -12.61
N GLN A 113 16.83 16.00 -11.83
CA GLN A 113 17.41 15.79 -10.51
C GLN A 113 18.93 15.53 -10.58
N ARG A 114 19.40 14.73 -11.55
CA ARG A 114 20.84 14.49 -11.75
C ARG A 114 21.60 15.74 -12.19
N ASP A 115 21.00 16.54 -13.07
CA ASP A 115 21.60 17.79 -13.55
C ASP A 115 21.65 18.86 -12.43
N GLY A 116 20.65 18.88 -11.55
CA GLY A 116 20.62 19.75 -10.36
C GLY A 116 21.63 19.34 -9.28
N GLN A 117 21.80 18.02 -9.04
CA GLN A 117 22.76 17.51 -8.07
C GLN A 117 24.21 17.83 -8.50
N SER A 118 24.54 17.63 -9.79
CA SER A 118 25.87 17.91 -10.36
C SER A 118 26.29 19.39 -10.26
N LYS A 119 25.32 20.30 -10.09
CA LYS A 119 25.57 21.75 -9.98
C LYS A 119 25.68 22.24 -8.53
N THR A 120 25.30 21.40 -7.57
CA THR A 120 25.39 21.72 -6.13
C THR A 120 26.68 21.14 -5.51
N ASP A 121 27.26 20.13 -6.16
CA ASP A 121 28.51 19.48 -5.76
C ASP A 121 29.77 20.13 -6.39
N ALA A 122 29.64 21.28 -7.07
CA ALA A 122 30.72 22.02 -7.74
C ALA A 122 30.79 23.47 -7.25
#